data_AF-A0A952WDE1-F1
#
_entry.id   AF-A0A952WDE1-F1
#
_cell.length_a   1.000
_cell.length_b   1.000
_cell.length_c   1.000
_cell.angle_alpha   90.00
_cell.angle_beta   90.00
_cell.angle_gamma   90.00
#
_symmetry.space_group_name_H-M   'P 1'
#
loop_
_entity.id
_entity.type
_entity.pdbx_description
1 polymer ?
#
loop_
_entity_poly.entity_id
_entity_poly.type
_entity_poly.pdbx_seq_one_letter_code
_entity_poly.pdbx_strand_id
1 'polypeptide(L)'
;MRTANREASQLDALDARWVLAVRTTMSLQGGRAAILRPDDRRSLVTQAARMGLRPFDAALVIAIAQDAARSGEALSGSPQDRLAMVRPPSSTESISPGMLLFLAFGIGAVLFVLLKWWLMP
;
A
#
# COMPACT_ATOMS: atom_id res chain seq x y z
N MET A 1 0.55 30.98 8.18
CA MET A 1 1.12 29.90 7.34
C MET A 1 1.40 28.57 8.07
N ARG A 2 1.28 28.45 9.41
CA ARG A 2 1.52 27.18 10.15
C ARG A 2 0.27 26.32 10.39
N THR A 3 -0.93 26.86 10.24
CA THR A 3 -2.21 26.20 10.54
C THR A 3 -2.68 25.26 9.43
N ALA A 4 -2.55 25.66 8.16
CA ALA A 4 -2.96 24.82 7.01
C ALA A 4 -2.18 23.49 6.90
N ASN A 5 -0.93 23.45 7.39
CA ASN A 5 -0.11 22.24 7.35
C ASN A 5 -0.51 21.21 8.42
N ARG A 6 -1.24 21.65 9.47
CA ARG A 6 -1.64 20.82 10.61
C ARG A 6 -3.03 20.20 10.42
N GLU A 7 -3.87 20.79 9.57
CA GLU A 7 -5.18 20.22 9.19
C GLU A 7 -5.04 19.11 8.13
N ALA A 8 -3.96 19.12 7.34
CA ALA A 8 -3.65 18.08 6.37
C ALA A 8 -3.06 16.79 6.98
N SER A 9 -2.77 16.75 8.29
CA SER A 9 -2.05 15.63 8.93
C SER A 9 -2.94 14.56 9.56
N GLN A 10 -4.28 14.68 9.45
CA GLN A 10 -5.17 13.60 9.83
C GLN A 10 -5.20 12.54 8.72
N LEU A 11 -4.25 11.60 8.79
CA LEU A 11 -4.35 10.35 8.07
C LEU A 11 -5.69 9.69 8.44
N ASP A 12 -6.49 9.39 7.42
CA ASP A 12 -7.69 8.57 7.60
C ASP A 12 -7.30 7.23 8.23
N ALA A 13 -8.16 6.67 9.08
CA ALA A 13 -7.93 5.36 9.71
C ALA A 13 -7.76 4.24 8.66
N LEU A 14 -8.30 4.46 7.46
CA LEU A 14 -8.18 3.57 6.31
C LEU A 14 -6.95 3.86 5.43
N ASP A 15 -6.14 4.87 5.74
CA ASP A 15 -4.92 5.17 4.99
C ASP A 15 -3.93 3.98 5.11
N ALA A 16 -3.43 3.51 3.97
CA ALA A 16 -2.50 2.40 3.90
C ALA A 16 -1.25 2.60 4.79
N ARG A 17 -0.79 3.86 4.93
CA ARG A 17 0.35 4.23 5.79
C ARG A 17 0.02 4.00 7.26
N TRP A 18 -1.18 4.40 7.69
CA TRP A 18 -1.65 4.20 9.05
C TRP A 18 -1.84 2.72 9.37
N VAL A 19 -2.55 1.99 8.50
CA VAL A 19 -2.79 0.55 8.65
C VAL A 19 -1.47 -0.23 8.76
N LEU A 20 -0.50 0.09 7.90
CA LEU A 20 0.81 -0.55 7.93
C LEU A 20 1.59 -0.22 9.21
N ALA A 21 1.54 1.03 9.69
CA ALA A 21 2.19 1.44 10.92
C ALA A 21 1.65 0.67 12.13
N VAL A 22 0.32 0.58 12.27
CA VAL A 22 -0.34 -0.19 13.34
C VAL A 22 0.06 -1.67 13.27
N ARG A 23 -0.01 -2.29 12.09
CA ARG A 23 0.40 -3.70 11.90
C ARG A 23 1.87 -3.92 12.24
N THR A 24 2.72 -2.96 11.91
CA THR A 24 4.15 -3.00 12.26
C THR A 24 4.30 -3.01 13.77
N THR A 25 3.71 -2.05 14.49
CA THR A 25 3.80 -1.96 15.96
C THR A 25 3.30 -3.23 16.65
N MET A 26 2.23 -3.86 16.14
CA MET A 26 1.72 -5.14 16.66
C MET A 26 2.68 -6.32 16.42
N SER A 27 3.53 -6.23 15.40
CA SER A 27 4.50 -7.27 15.04
C SER A 27 5.87 -7.07 15.69
N LEU A 28 6.08 -5.95 16.40
CA LEU A 28 7.33 -5.69 17.11
C LEU A 28 7.46 -6.55 18.36
N GLN A 29 8.68 -7.01 18.61
CA GLN A 29 9.07 -7.80 19.76
C GLN A 29 10.18 -7.10 20.56
N GLY A 30 10.41 -7.54 21.80
CA GLY A 30 11.48 -7.02 22.63
C GLY A 30 11.23 -5.63 23.23
N GLY A 31 9.97 -5.21 23.33
CA GLY A 31 9.58 -3.93 23.92
C GLY A 31 10.29 -2.74 23.27
N ARG A 32 11.09 -2.01 24.06
CA ARG A 32 11.85 -0.83 23.60
C ARG A 32 12.92 -1.15 22.53
N ALA A 33 13.35 -2.40 22.38
CA ALA A 33 14.26 -2.78 21.30
C ALA A 33 13.60 -2.70 19.92
N ALA A 34 12.26 -2.77 19.86
CA ALA A 34 11.45 -2.69 18.63
C ALA A 34 11.97 -3.63 17.53
N ILE A 35 12.19 -4.88 17.89
CA ILE A 35 12.75 -5.89 16.99
C ILE A 35 11.63 -6.38 16.06
N LEU A 36 11.89 -6.32 14.76
CA LEU A 36 11.03 -6.89 13.72
C LEU A 36 11.77 -8.05 13.07
N ARG A 37 11.20 -9.26 13.10
CA ARG A 37 11.85 -10.44 12.52
C ARG A 37 11.87 -10.34 10.98
N PRO A 38 12.86 -10.96 10.31
CA PRO A 38 12.98 -10.88 8.85
C PRO A 38 11.75 -11.38 8.08
N ASP A 39 11.07 -12.42 8.58
CA ASP A 39 9.86 -12.96 7.94
C ASP A 39 8.66 -12.02 8.12
N ASP A 40 8.49 -11.45 9.31
CA ASP A 40 7.44 -10.46 9.60
C ASP A 40 7.62 -9.21 8.73
N ARG A 41 8.87 -8.74 8.57
CA ARG A 41 9.21 -7.63 7.67
C ARG A 41 8.81 -7.93 6.23
N ARG A 42 9.13 -9.13 5.72
CA ARG A 42 8.75 -9.54 4.35
C ARG A 42 7.24 -9.60 4.18
N SER A 43 6.53 -10.13 5.16
CA SER A 43 5.05 -10.18 5.17
C SER A 43 4.45 -8.78 5.16
N LEU A 44 4.93 -7.87 6.01
CA LEU A 44 4.45 -6.48 6.08
C LEU A 44 4.67 -5.73 4.76
N VAL A 45 5.84 -5.86 4.13
CA VAL A 45 6.11 -5.24 2.82
C VAL A 45 5.18 -5.80 1.74
N THR A 46 4.90 -7.11 1.77
CA THR A 46 3.97 -7.75 0.82
C THR A 46 2.54 -7.27 1.01
N GLN A 47 2.12 -7.04 2.25
CA GLN A 47 0.81 -6.46 2.56
C GLN A 47 0.74 -4.99 2.13
N ALA A 48 1.81 -4.21 2.36
CA ALA A 48 1.92 -2.82 1.93
C ALA A 48 1.77 -2.67 0.41
N ALA A 49 2.42 -3.54 -0.36
CA ALA A 49 2.30 -3.56 -1.82
C ALA A 49 0.86 -3.80 -2.28
N ARG A 50 0.13 -4.70 -1.61
CA ARG A 50 -1.30 -4.93 -1.86
C ARG A 50 -2.19 -3.73 -1.54
N MET A 51 -1.74 -2.83 -0.67
CA MET A 51 -2.41 -1.56 -0.34
C MET A 51 -1.93 -0.39 -1.22
N GLY A 52 -1.15 -0.65 -2.27
CA GLY A 52 -0.69 0.39 -3.20
C GLY A 52 0.52 1.19 -2.72
N LEU A 53 1.20 0.75 -1.64
CA LEU A 53 2.45 1.36 -1.21
C LEU A 53 3.64 0.80 -1.99
N ARG A 54 4.55 1.68 -2.41
CA ARG A 54 5.81 1.27 -3.01
C ARG A 54 6.72 0.63 -1.93
N PRO A 55 7.62 -0.28 -2.30
CA PRO A 55 8.52 -0.93 -1.33
C PRO A 55 9.33 0.06 -0.47
N PHE A 56 9.77 1.17 -1.06
CA PHE A 56 10.48 2.23 -0.35
C PHE A 56 9.59 2.92 0.70
N ASP A 57 8.36 3.29 0.34
CA ASP A 57 7.43 3.95 1.27
C ASP A 57 7.03 3.00 2.41
N ALA A 58 6.83 1.72 2.10
CA ALA A 58 6.60 0.70 3.12
C ALA A 58 7.77 0.59 4.11
N ALA A 59 9.00 0.62 3.63
CA ALA A 59 10.19 0.62 4.48
C ALA A 59 10.27 1.85 5.38
N LEU A 60 9.89 3.04 4.88
CA LEU A 60 9.82 4.27 5.67
C LEU A 60 8.76 4.18 6.77
N VAL A 61 7.56 3.74 6.44
CA VAL A 61 6.48 3.55 7.44
C VAL A 61 6.91 2.59 8.55
N ILE A 62 7.52 1.45 8.19
CA ILE A 62 8.05 0.49 9.15
C ILE A 62 9.10 1.14 10.05
N ALA A 63 10.02 1.92 9.48
CA ALA A 63 11.06 2.61 10.24
C ALA A 63 10.49 3.64 11.21
N ILE A 64 9.48 4.43 10.79
CA ILE A 64 8.80 5.40 11.65
C ILE A 64 8.11 4.69 12.83
N ALA A 65 7.40 3.59 12.57
CA ALA A 65 6.74 2.81 13.61
C ALA A 65 7.75 2.18 14.60
N GLN A 66 8.88 1.68 14.09
CA GLN A 66 9.97 1.17 14.93
C GLN A 66 10.61 2.27 15.77
N ASP A 67 10.88 3.44 15.18
CA ASP A 67 11.45 4.58 15.89
C ASP A 67 10.52 5.05 17.02
N ALA A 68 9.22 5.20 16.75
CA ALA A 68 8.22 5.51 17.77
C ALA A 68 8.24 4.49 18.92
N ALA A 69 8.28 3.18 18.60
CA ALA A 69 8.38 2.13 19.60
C ALA A 69 9.68 2.17 20.42
N ARG A 70 10.83 2.52 19.80
CA ARG A 70 12.11 2.69 20.50
C ARG A 70 12.11 3.89 21.43
N SER A 71 11.46 4.97 21.01
CA SER A 71 11.31 6.18 21.81
C SER A 71 10.29 6.01 22.94
N GLY A 72 9.38 5.05 22.82
CA GLY A 72 8.26 4.85 23.74
C GLY A 72 7.08 5.78 23.43
N GLU A 73 7.01 6.29 22.20
CA GLU A 73 5.93 7.13 21.70
C GLU A 73 4.76 6.26 21.21
N ALA A 74 3.53 6.71 21.48
CA ALA A 74 2.36 6.17 20.81
C ALA A 74 2.36 6.59 19.33
N LEU A 75 1.70 5.83 18.46
CA LEU A 75 1.55 6.18 17.04
C LEU A 75 0.72 7.46 16.79
N SER A 76 0.26 8.15 17.84
CA SER A 76 -0.46 9.43 17.76
C SER A 76 0.47 10.63 17.93
N GLY A 77 0.13 11.76 17.31
CA GLY A 77 0.91 13.00 17.39
C GLY A 77 2.14 12.97 16.48
N SER A 78 3.35 13.06 17.06
CA SER A 78 4.62 13.20 16.31
C SER A 78 4.83 12.10 15.24
N PRO A 79 4.56 10.82 15.53
CA PRO A 79 4.71 9.76 14.52
C PRO A 79 3.65 9.83 13.43
N GLN A 80 2.42 10.26 13.74
CA GLN A 80 1.35 10.46 12.76
C GLN A 80 1.71 11.57 11.76
N ASP A 81 2.28 12.68 12.23
CA ASP A 81 2.77 13.75 11.38
C ASP A 81 3.90 13.27 10.45
N ARG A 82 4.80 12.42 10.96
CA ARG A 82 5.87 11.80 10.16
C ARG A 82 5.32 10.84 9.11
N LEU A 83 4.29 10.07 9.43
CA LEU A 83 3.60 9.20 8.46
C LEU A 83 2.93 10.02 7.35
N ALA A 84 2.36 11.18 7.67
CA ALA A 84 1.74 12.07 6.67
C ALA A 84 2.74 12.59 5.63
N MET A 85 4.04 12.65 5.95
CA MET A 85 5.11 13.03 5.02
C MET A 85 5.47 11.91 4.03
N VAL A 86 5.13 10.65 4.33
CA VAL A 86 5.36 9.54 3.39
C VAL A 86 4.38 9.68 2.23
N ARG A 87 4.82 9.38 1.00
CA ARG A 87 3.97 9.48 -0.18
C ARG A 87 2.67 8.67 0.02
N PRO A 88 1.48 9.23 -0.31
CA PRO A 88 0.25 8.46 -0.26
C PRO A 88 0.32 7.26 -1.22
N PRO A 89 -0.42 6.17 -0.93
CA PRO A 89 -0.48 5.02 -1.82
C PRO A 89 -0.91 5.48 -3.20
N SER A 90 -0.23 4.99 -4.24
CA SER A 90 -0.73 5.17 -5.59
C SER A 90 -2.02 4.40 -5.70
N SER A 91 -3.11 5.06 -6.12
CA SER A 91 -4.28 4.37 -6.63
C SER A 91 -3.80 3.51 -7.80
N THR A 92 -3.61 2.22 -7.57
CA THR A 92 -3.47 1.26 -8.66
C THR A 92 -4.67 1.52 -9.55
N GLU A 93 -4.45 2.04 -10.76
CA GLU A 93 -5.51 2.13 -11.76
C GLU A 93 -6.05 0.71 -11.93
N SER A 94 -7.16 0.42 -11.26
CA SER A 94 -7.81 -0.87 -11.36
C SER A 94 -8.28 -0.94 -12.81
N ILE A 95 -7.64 -1.80 -13.60
CA ILE A 95 -8.12 -2.09 -14.96
C ILE A 95 -9.60 -2.45 -14.80
N SER A 96 -10.47 -1.62 -15.39
CA SER A 96 -11.90 -1.78 -15.15
C SER A 96 -12.33 -3.17 -15.66
N PRO A 97 -13.18 -3.88 -14.93
CA PRO A 97 -13.70 -5.17 -15.40
C PRO A 97 -14.39 -5.04 -16.77
N GLY A 98 -14.94 -3.87 -17.09
CA GLY A 98 -15.47 -3.56 -18.42
C GLY A 98 -14.39 -3.59 -19.52
N MET A 99 -13.22 -3.01 -19.27
CA MET A 99 -12.11 -3.01 -20.23
C MET A 99 -11.58 -4.43 -20.51
N LEU A 100 -11.53 -5.29 -19.50
CA LEU A 100 -11.17 -6.70 -19.66
C LEU A 100 -12.20 -7.46 -20.50
N LEU A 101 -13.50 -7.23 -20.27
CA LEU A 101 -14.56 -7.84 -21.08
C LEU A 101 -14.51 -7.36 -22.53
N PHE A 102 -14.25 -6.07 -22.77
CA PHE A 102 -14.08 -5.53 -24.13
C PHE A 102 -12.88 -6.16 -24.85
N LEU A 103 -11.75 -6.33 -24.17
CA LEU A 103 -10.56 -6.94 -24.75
C LEU A 103 -10.79 -8.42 -25.07
N ALA A 104 -11.41 -9.16 -24.15
CA ALA A 104 -11.74 -10.57 -24.35
C ALA A 104 -12.73 -10.76 -25.51
N PHE A 105 -13.74 -9.89 -25.62
CA PHE A 105 -14.69 -9.91 -26.72
C PHE A 105 -14.03 -9.59 -28.06
N GLY A 106 -13.14 -8.59 -28.10
CA GLY A 106 -12.37 -8.25 -29.30
C GLY A 106 -11.51 -9.40 -29.80
N ILE A 107 -10.76 -10.05 -28.91
CA ILE A 107 -9.93 -11.23 -29.26
C ILE A 107 -10.82 -12.38 -29.77
N GLY A 108 -11.95 -12.64 -29.10
CA GLY A 108 -12.90 -13.66 -29.51
C GLY A 108 -13.49 -13.41 -30.90
N ALA A 109 -13.89 -12.17 -31.19
CA ALA A 109 -14.43 -11.78 -32.50
C ALA A 109 -13.39 -11.94 -33.62
N VAL A 110 -12.14 -11.53 -33.39
CA VAL A 110 -11.05 -11.68 -34.37
C VAL A 110 -10.76 -13.15 -34.66
N LEU A 111 -10.63 -13.97 -33.62
CA LEU A 111 -10.41 -15.41 -33.76
C LEU A 111 -11.58 -16.10 -34.49
N PHE A 112 -12.82 -15.69 -34.20
CA PHE A 112 -14.00 -16.22 -34.86
C PHE A 112 -14.03 -15.89 -36.36
N VAL A 113 -13.69 -14.66 -36.74
CA VAL A 113 -13.59 -14.24 -38.15
C VAL A 113 -12.49 -15.00 -38.88
N LEU A 114 -11.31 -15.14 -38.27
CA LEU A 114 -10.20 -15.90 -38.84
C LEU A 114 -10.55 -17.39 -39.03
N LEU A 115 -11.21 -18.00 -38.04
CA LEU A 115 -11.67 -19.39 -38.13
C LEU A 115 -12.71 -19.56 -39.25
N LYS A 116 -13.67 -18.62 -39.35
CA LYS A 116 -14.69 -18.62 -40.42
C LYS A 116 -14.05 -18.48 -41.80
N TRP A 117 -13.05 -17.62 -41.92
CA TRP A 117 -12.31 -17.41 -43.17
C TRP A 117 -11.50 -18.64 -43.57
N TRP A 118 -10.88 -19.34 -42.60
CA TRP A 118 -10.15 -20.57 -42.86
C TRP A 118 -11.06 -21.75 -43.26
N LEU A 119 -12.29 -21.79 -42.74
CA LEU A 119 -13.24 -22.88 -42.98
C LEU A 119 -14.06 -22.73 -44.28
N MET A 120 -14.02 -21.57 -44.93
CA MET A 120 -14.63 -21.31 -46.24
C MET A 120 -13.53 -21.15 -47.30
N PRO A 121 -12.98 -22.25 -47.87
CA PRO A 121 -12.20 -22.17 -49.10
C PRO A 121 -13.07 -21.78 -50.31
#